data_AF-A0A2K8N526-F1
#
_entry.id   AF-A0A2K8N526-F1
#
_cell.length_a   1.000
_cell.length_b   1.000
_cell.length_c   1.000
_cell.angle_alpha   90.00
_cell.angle_beta   90.00
_cell.angle_gamma   90.00
#
_symmetry.space_group_name_H-M   'P 1'
#
loop_
_entity.id
_entity.type
_entity.pdbx_description
1 polymer ?
#
loop_
_entity_poly.entity_id
_entity_poly.type
_entity_poly.pdbx_seq_one_letter_code
_entity_poly.pdbx_strand_id
1 'polypeptide(L)'
;MIPLHRAPRLGYANGTPNPKVRVMGCAGIVLAVVHPDGIDRRLSPLFTVPEFGERAGGGGKRSTGFGKRGSGGQSMNVQVEGIVLRGVDYGETHRIVTLLTPEIGKVGAMARGAKRPQSRLRALVQPLVRGTFSLAYRGQGMAIIRQGQWLEGYRAIQEDLWKHAYAGYAAELVDRFVEEATPNPGVYEFFRQWLEALAAGKDAEILTRLFELHVCEWAGVRPLLDRCAGCGAAVGYARMFDLSGGGPLCDRCLDLRRGIPIRPQTCAVMRALQSVPVNRLGDIRVGPDTRRELADLLGAYLEHHTGARLRGREYIRRLREYAWPGPLDGAGGDLV
;
A
#
# COMPACT_ATOMS: atom_id res chain seq x y z
N MET A 1 51.67 16.58 17.06
CA MET A 1 52.23 17.00 15.76
C MET A 1 51.70 16.07 14.70
N ILE A 2 50.73 16.55 13.92
CA ILE A 2 50.02 15.87 12.83
C ILE A 2 50.23 16.76 11.61
N PRO A 3 50.69 16.27 10.44
CA PRO A 3 50.63 17.05 9.22
C PRO A 3 49.32 16.78 8.48
N LEU A 4 48.55 17.85 8.30
CA LEU A 4 47.37 17.96 7.45
C LEU A 4 47.77 17.84 5.96
N HIS A 5 47.24 16.84 5.25
CA HIS A 5 47.30 16.80 3.79
C HIS A 5 46.08 17.47 3.15
N ARG A 6 46.38 18.28 2.14
CA ARG A 6 45.53 19.25 1.42
C ARG A 6 44.37 18.62 0.66
N ALA A 7 43.23 19.31 0.69
CA ALA A 7 42.08 19.10 -0.21
C ALA A 7 42.42 19.50 -1.66
N PRO A 8 41.86 18.83 -2.69
CA PRO A 8 41.92 19.30 -4.06
C PRO A 8 40.85 20.37 -4.33
N ARG A 9 41.30 21.43 -5.02
CA ARG A 9 40.54 22.62 -5.40
C ARG A 9 39.53 22.33 -6.53
N LEU A 10 38.30 22.82 -6.38
CA LEU A 10 37.31 22.95 -7.45
C LEU A 10 37.81 23.96 -8.50
N GLY A 11 38.05 23.50 -9.72
CA GLY A 11 38.22 24.35 -10.90
C GLY A 11 36.88 24.50 -11.63
N TYR A 12 36.37 25.73 -11.69
CA TYR A 12 35.33 26.12 -12.64
C TYR A 12 36.02 26.53 -13.96
N ALA A 13 35.64 25.89 -15.06
CA ALA A 13 35.98 26.34 -16.41
C ALA A 13 34.69 26.63 -17.17
N ASN A 14 34.58 27.86 -17.65
CA ASN A 14 33.49 28.40 -18.44
C ASN A 14 33.40 27.71 -19.81
N GLY A 15 32.17 27.37 -20.22
CA GLY A 15 31.83 26.97 -21.59
C GLY A 15 30.36 27.27 -21.84
N THR A 16 30.09 28.09 -22.84
CA THR A 16 28.80 28.65 -23.27
C THR A 16 27.68 27.62 -23.56
N PRO A 17 26.40 28.03 -23.48
CA PRO A 17 25.25 27.13 -23.59
C PRO A 17 25.03 26.63 -25.03
N ASN A 18 24.75 25.33 -25.17
CA ASN A 18 24.30 24.73 -26.42
C ASN A 18 22.77 24.96 -26.59
N PRO A 19 22.30 25.66 -27.64
CA PRO A 19 20.92 26.12 -27.72
C PRO A 19 20.04 25.13 -28.49
N LYS A 20 19.56 24.07 -27.83
CA LYS A 20 18.45 23.24 -28.36
C LYS A 20 17.57 22.64 -27.26
N VAL A 21 16.92 23.49 -26.46
CA VAL A 21 15.65 23.10 -25.81
C VAL A 21 14.70 24.29 -25.90
N ARG A 22 13.81 24.24 -26.90
CA ARG A 22 12.64 25.12 -26.98
C ARG A 22 11.61 24.58 -26.00
N VAL A 23 11.44 25.25 -24.87
CA VAL A 23 10.27 25.06 -24.01
C VAL A 23 9.12 25.79 -24.70
N MET A 24 8.21 25.05 -25.33
CA MET A 24 6.93 25.59 -25.78
C MET A 24 5.89 25.14 -24.77
N GLY A 25 5.38 26.08 -23.99
CA GLY A 25 4.41 25.84 -22.94
C GLY A 25 3.04 25.49 -23.50
N CYS A 26 2.51 24.36 -23.04
CA CYS A 26 1.08 24.09 -22.88
C CYS A 26 0.89 23.36 -21.55
N ALA A 27 -0.14 23.75 -20.80
CA ALA A 27 -0.34 23.45 -19.40
C ALA A 27 -0.48 21.94 -19.07
N GLY A 28 0.05 21.55 -17.90
CA GLY A 28 -0.58 20.52 -17.06
C GLY A 28 -0.32 19.04 -17.32
N ILE A 29 0.89 18.61 -17.71
CA ILE A 29 1.28 17.19 -17.66
C ILE A 29 2.74 17.07 -17.19
N VAL A 30 2.97 16.60 -15.95
CA VAL A 30 4.30 16.12 -15.55
C VAL A 30 4.42 14.67 -16.00
N LEU A 31 4.90 14.47 -17.21
CA LEU A 31 5.35 13.16 -17.71
C LEU A 31 6.68 12.85 -17.02
N ALA A 32 6.67 12.02 -15.97
CA ALA A 32 7.89 11.44 -15.44
C ALA A 32 8.34 10.33 -16.40
N VAL A 33 9.04 10.71 -17.47
CA VAL A 33 9.81 9.76 -18.27
C VAL A 33 11.01 9.36 -17.42
N VAL A 34 11.01 8.14 -16.88
CA VAL A 34 12.17 7.57 -16.18
C VAL A 34 13.25 7.32 -17.23
N HIS A 35 14.09 8.33 -17.47
CA HIS A 35 15.27 8.19 -18.32
C HIS A 35 16.34 7.39 -17.56
N PRO A 36 17.11 6.50 -18.22
CA PRO A 36 18.11 5.64 -17.56
C PRO A 36 19.26 6.39 -16.87
N ASP A 37 19.43 7.70 -17.11
CA ASP A 37 20.52 8.49 -16.56
C ASP A 37 20.01 9.70 -15.77
N GLY A 38 20.01 9.57 -14.44
CA GLY A 38 20.04 10.70 -13.51
C GLY A 38 18.70 11.32 -13.10
N ILE A 39 18.22 10.98 -11.89
CA ILE A 39 17.19 11.75 -11.18
C ILE A 39 17.85 12.97 -10.53
N ASP A 40 17.31 14.17 -10.79
CA ASP A 40 17.70 15.45 -10.19
C ASP A 40 17.50 15.42 -8.67
N ARG A 41 18.56 15.78 -7.93
CA ARG A 41 18.69 15.59 -6.47
C ARG A 41 18.07 16.72 -5.62
N ARG A 42 17.07 17.44 -6.12
CA ARG A 42 16.48 18.61 -5.44
C ARG A 42 15.10 18.39 -4.84
N LEU A 43 14.81 17.20 -4.32
CA LEU A 43 13.63 16.96 -3.47
C LEU A 43 14.07 16.53 -2.08
N SER A 44 14.19 17.51 -1.18
CA SER A 44 14.34 17.30 0.25
C SER A 44 13.09 16.60 0.81
N PRO A 45 13.22 15.59 1.69
CA PRO A 45 12.07 14.91 2.26
C PRO A 45 11.48 15.74 3.41
N LEU A 46 10.28 16.29 3.20
CA LEU A 46 9.42 16.77 4.28
C LEU A 46 8.53 15.61 4.74
N PHE A 47 9.12 14.66 5.47
CA PHE A 47 8.39 13.85 6.45
C PHE A 47 9.39 13.15 7.36
N THR A 48 9.51 13.63 8.60
CA THR A 48 10.21 12.92 9.67
C THR A 48 9.22 11.95 10.31
N VAL A 49 9.45 10.65 10.15
CA VAL A 49 8.71 9.61 10.89
C VAL A 49 9.28 9.60 12.32
N PRO A 50 8.47 9.62 13.39
CA PRO A 50 9.01 9.51 14.75
C PRO A 50 9.66 8.13 14.96
N GLU A 51 10.87 8.14 15.51
CA GLU A 51 11.65 6.95 15.84
C GLU A 51 10.90 6.07 16.85
N PHE A 52 10.68 4.80 16.50
CA PHE A 52 10.16 3.78 17.42
C PHE A 52 11.25 3.42 18.43
N GLY A 53 11.14 3.97 19.64
CA GLY A 53 12.05 3.67 20.74
C GLY A 53 11.86 2.25 21.26
N GLU A 54 12.90 1.43 21.12
CA GLU A 54 13.10 0.19 21.87
C GLU A 54 13.06 0.49 23.38
N ARG A 55 12.22 -0.24 24.13
CA ARG A 55 12.36 -0.31 25.59
C ARG A 55 12.75 -1.71 26.03
N ALA A 56 13.98 -1.77 26.52
CA ALA A 56 14.56 -2.88 27.27
C ALA A 56 13.77 -3.20 28.54
N GLY A 57 13.77 -4.49 28.89
CA GLY A 57 13.14 -5.04 30.08
C GLY A 57 13.78 -4.58 31.38
N GLY A 58 12.94 -4.44 32.40
CA GLY A 58 13.35 -4.23 33.79
C GLY A 58 12.31 -4.86 34.71
N GLY A 59 12.68 -5.98 35.33
CA GLY A 59 11.84 -6.70 36.28
C GLY A 59 11.62 -5.93 37.57
N GLY A 60 10.39 -5.99 38.09
CA GLY A 60 10.04 -5.46 39.40
C GLY A 60 8.87 -6.24 39.99
N LYS A 61 9.16 -7.16 40.90
CA LYS A 61 8.15 -7.79 41.77
C LYS A 61 7.55 -6.72 42.68
N ARG A 62 6.22 -6.64 42.75
CA ARG A 62 5.51 -6.16 43.95
C ARG A 62 4.08 -6.70 43.97
N SER A 63 3.81 -7.43 45.05
CA SER A 63 2.52 -7.90 45.51
C SER A 63 1.59 -6.74 45.88
N THR A 64 0.28 -6.90 45.65
CA THR A 64 -0.77 -6.78 46.68
C THR A 64 -2.13 -7.14 46.06
N GLY A 65 -2.97 -7.81 46.84
CA GLY A 65 -4.26 -8.31 46.41
C GLY A 65 -5.24 -7.20 46.06
N PHE A 66 -6.08 -7.47 45.05
CA PHE A 66 -7.24 -6.66 44.74
C PHE A 66 -8.43 -7.58 44.49
N GLY A 67 -9.48 -7.38 45.29
CA GLY A 67 -10.68 -8.18 45.29
C GLY A 67 -11.41 -8.15 43.95
N LYS A 68 -12.07 -9.28 43.66
CA LYS A 68 -13.06 -9.44 42.59
C LYS A 68 -14.08 -8.28 42.64
N ARG A 69 -13.98 -7.34 41.71
CA ARG A 69 -15.08 -6.46 41.32
C ARG A 69 -15.34 -6.70 39.85
N GLY A 70 -16.53 -7.23 39.54
CA GLY A 70 -16.98 -7.38 38.17
C GLY A 70 -17.03 -6.01 37.49
N SER A 71 -16.16 -5.82 36.49
CA SER A 71 -16.19 -4.64 35.64
C SER A 71 -17.24 -4.84 34.55
N GLY A 72 -18.49 -4.48 34.87
CA GLY A 72 -19.46 -4.11 33.85
C GLY A 72 -18.98 -2.84 33.16
N GLY A 73 -18.09 -2.98 32.17
CA GLY A 73 -17.60 -1.87 31.37
C GLY A 73 -18.77 -1.17 30.68
N GLN A 74 -19.07 0.06 31.10
CA GLN A 74 -20.09 0.88 30.47
C GLN A 74 -19.74 1.04 28.98
N SER A 75 -20.69 0.69 28.10
CA SER A 75 -20.48 0.80 26.65
C SER A 75 -20.61 2.27 26.28
N MET A 76 -19.54 2.87 25.77
CA MET A 76 -19.53 4.24 25.31
C MET A 76 -20.08 4.30 23.89
N ASN A 77 -20.94 5.29 23.62
CA ASN A 77 -21.35 5.60 22.26
C ASN A 77 -20.30 6.53 21.64
N VAL A 78 -19.66 6.07 20.57
CA VAL A 78 -18.64 6.82 19.84
C VAL A 78 -19.12 7.02 18.41
N GLN A 79 -18.92 8.21 17.86
CA GLN A 79 -19.11 8.48 16.44
C GLN A 79 -17.74 8.53 15.76
N VAL A 80 -17.59 7.79 14.68
CA VAL A 80 -16.34 7.70 13.91
C VAL A 80 -16.63 7.70 12.42
N GLU A 81 -15.69 8.23 11.64
CA GLU A 81 -15.64 7.93 10.21
C GLU A 81 -14.91 6.60 10.01
N GLY A 82 -15.33 5.80 9.03
CA GLY A 82 -14.66 4.55 8.75
C GLY A 82 -14.86 4.05 7.33
N ILE A 83 -13.98 3.14 6.92
CA ILE A 83 -14.10 2.39 5.67
C ILE A 83 -14.31 0.92 6.03
N VAL A 84 -15.32 0.29 5.43
CA VAL A 84 -15.57 -1.15 5.59
C VAL A 84 -14.52 -1.94 4.81
N LEU A 85 -13.65 -2.67 5.49
CA LEU A 85 -12.63 -3.52 4.85
C LEU A 85 -13.23 -4.82 4.33
N ARG A 86 -14.01 -5.50 5.18
CA ARG A 86 -14.68 -6.77 4.86
C ARG A 86 -15.94 -6.93 5.68
N GLY A 87 -16.82 -7.83 5.24
CA GLY A 87 -18.01 -8.23 5.97
C GLY A 87 -18.27 -9.73 5.87
N VAL A 88 -18.77 -10.31 6.96
CA VAL A 88 -19.19 -11.70 7.06
C VAL A 88 -20.61 -11.76 7.59
N ASP A 89 -21.45 -12.58 6.98
CA ASP A 89 -22.82 -12.76 7.46
C ASP A 89 -22.81 -13.50 8.80
N TYR A 90 -23.66 -13.06 9.72
CA TYR A 90 -23.77 -13.63 11.06
C TYR A 90 -25.24 -13.94 11.37
N GLY A 91 -25.55 -15.22 11.48
CA GLY A 91 -26.92 -15.69 11.58
C GLY A 91 -27.79 -15.24 10.39
N GLU A 92 -29.10 -15.22 10.62
CA GLU A 92 -30.06 -14.93 9.56
C GLU A 92 -30.09 -13.45 9.19
N THR A 93 -30.05 -12.57 10.20
CA THR A 93 -30.40 -11.15 10.00
C THR A 93 -29.24 -10.17 10.21
N HIS A 94 -28.06 -10.62 10.66
CA HIS A 94 -26.96 -9.73 11.06
C HIS A 94 -25.73 -9.91 10.17
N ARG A 95 -24.84 -8.92 10.22
CA ARG A 95 -23.52 -8.97 9.56
C ARG A 95 -22.47 -8.43 10.51
N ILE A 96 -21.28 -9.03 10.51
CA ILE A 96 -20.10 -8.51 11.21
C ILE A 96 -19.19 -7.90 10.15
N VAL A 97 -18.76 -6.66 10.36
CA VAL A 97 -17.83 -5.96 9.48
C VAL A 97 -16.55 -5.59 10.21
N THR A 98 -15.45 -5.52 9.47
CA THR A 98 -14.23 -4.86 9.95
C THR A 98 -14.21 -3.44 9.42
N LEU A 99 -14.11 -2.46 10.31
CA LEU A 99 -14.00 -1.04 9.99
C LEU A 99 -12.55 -0.59 10.21
N LEU A 100 -11.99 0.13 9.25
CA LEU A 100 -10.79 0.94 9.45
C LEU A 100 -11.25 2.35 9.81
N THR A 101 -10.83 2.86 10.97
CA THR A 101 -11.17 4.20 11.46
C THR A 101 -9.89 4.94 11.88
N PRO A 102 -9.84 6.28 11.74
CA PRO A 102 -8.67 7.03 12.19
C PRO A 102 -8.61 7.17 13.72
N GLU A 103 -9.75 7.24 14.42
CA GLU A 103 -9.79 7.56 15.87
C GLU A 103 -9.63 6.33 16.77
N ILE A 104 -10.20 5.18 16.39
CA ILE A 104 -10.19 3.96 17.21
C ILE A 104 -9.48 2.77 16.54
N GLY A 105 -8.85 3.02 15.39
CA GLY A 105 -8.11 2.02 14.63
C GLY A 105 -9.00 1.04 13.89
N LYS A 106 -8.46 -0.16 13.62
CA LYS A 106 -9.19 -1.25 12.98
C LYS A 106 -10.04 -1.99 14.01
N VAL A 107 -11.36 -2.05 13.80
CA VAL A 107 -12.32 -2.63 14.77
C VAL A 107 -13.36 -3.52 14.09
N GLY A 108 -13.67 -4.66 14.71
CA GLY A 108 -14.80 -5.50 14.32
C GLY A 108 -16.11 -4.94 14.88
N ALA A 109 -17.16 -4.82 14.06
CA ALA A 109 -18.44 -4.26 14.45
C ALA A 109 -19.62 -5.11 13.96
N MET A 110 -20.56 -5.40 14.86
CA MET A 110 -21.80 -6.11 14.53
C MET A 110 -22.89 -5.13 14.08
N ALA A 111 -23.40 -5.34 12.88
CA ALA A 111 -24.54 -4.64 12.31
C ALA A 111 -25.81 -5.49 12.46
N ARG A 112 -26.59 -5.23 13.51
CA ARG A 112 -27.82 -5.96 13.79
C ARG A 112 -28.90 -5.59 12.78
N GLY A 113 -29.55 -6.61 12.23
CA GLY A 113 -30.62 -6.45 11.24
C GLY A 113 -30.14 -6.00 9.87
N ALA A 114 -28.83 -5.92 9.60
CA ALA A 114 -28.29 -5.44 8.33
C ALA A 114 -28.71 -6.26 7.11
N LYS A 115 -29.07 -7.53 7.28
CA LYS A 115 -29.53 -8.39 6.18
C LYS A 115 -31.03 -8.24 5.86
N ARG A 116 -31.81 -7.55 6.71
CA ARG A 116 -33.24 -7.32 6.43
C ARG A 116 -33.38 -6.42 5.20
N PRO A 117 -34.31 -6.70 4.27
CA PRO A 117 -34.45 -5.94 3.02
C PRO A 117 -34.60 -4.42 3.22
N GLN A 118 -35.32 -3.98 4.26
CA GLN A 118 -35.57 -2.58 4.57
C GLN A 118 -34.53 -1.94 5.50
N SER A 119 -33.42 -2.64 5.80
CA SER A 119 -32.42 -2.15 6.74
C SER A 119 -31.58 -1.03 6.14
N ARG A 120 -31.57 0.14 6.81
CA ARG A 120 -30.68 1.26 6.44
C ARG A 120 -29.20 0.89 6.55
N LEU A 121 -28.85 -0.08 7.41
CA LEU A 121 -27.47 -0.53 7.56
C LEU A 121 -27.01 -1.40 6.39
N ARG A 122 -27.92 -1.99 5.59
CA ARG A 122 -27.57 -2.97 4.54
C ARG A 122 -26.56 -2.43 3.53
N ALA A 123 -26.78 -1.21 3.05
CA ALA A 123 -25.89 -0.54 2.12
C ALA A 123 -24.62 -0.07 2.83
N LEU A 124 -24.76 0.52 4.02
CA LEU A 124 -23.65 1.08 4.78
C LEU A 124 -22.54 0.07 5.13
N VAL A 125 -22.89 -1.21 5.27
CA VAL A 125 -21.96 -2.28 5.67
C VAL A 125 -21.41 -3.10 4.50
N GLN A 126 -21.55 -2.60 3.27
CA GLN A 126 -20.91 -3.20 2.10
C GLN A 126 -19.40 -2.91 2.12
N PRO A 127 -18.55 -3.85 1.67
CA PRO A 127 -17.11 -3.60 1.54
C PRO A 127 -16.81 -2.35 0.71
N LEU A 128 -15.72 -1.65 1.08
CA LEU A 128 -15.21 -0.43 0.47
C LEU A 128 -16.08 0.81 0.66
N VAL A 129 -17.23 0.71 1.33
CA VAL A 129 -18.05 1.87 1.69
C VAL A 129 -17.35 2.68 2.79
N ARG A 130 -17.22 3.98 2.56
CA ARG A 130 -16.86 4.99 3.55
C ARG A 130 -18.12 5.61 4.13
N GLY A 131 -18.19 5.71 5.45
CA GLY A 131 -19.34 6.25 6.14
C GLY A 131 -19.03 6.75 7.53
N THR A 132 -19.98 7.43 8.15
CA THR A 132 -19.96 7.68 9.59
C THR A 132 -20.69 6.56 10.30
N PHE A 133 -20.21 6.17 11.48
CA PHE A 133 -20.74 5.07 12.27
C PHE A 133 -20.91 5.52 13.71
N SER A 134 -22.12 5.35 14.25
CA SER A 134 -22.38 5.42 15.69
C SER A 134 -22.22 4.02 16.27
N LEU A 135 -21.17 3.84 17.06
CA LEU A 135 -20.75 2.57 17.62
C LEU A 135 -21.00 2.56 19.13
N ALA A 136 -21.62 1.49 19.64
CA ALA A 136 -21.51 1.14 21.04
C ALA A 136 -20.24 0.31 21.22
N TYR A 137 -19.20 0.90 21.82
CA TYR A 137 -17.86 0.33 21.94
C TYR A 137 -17.37 0.39 23.39
N ARG A 138 -16.66 -0.66 23.83
CA ARG A 138 -16.16 -0.80 25.21
C ARG A 138 -14.64 -0.55 25.31
N GLY A 139 -14.03 -0.02 24.26
CA GLY A 139 -12.57 0.17 24.19
C GLY A 139 -11.79 -1.09 23.79
N GLN A 140 -12.44 -2.26 23.74
CA GLN A 140 -11.85 -3.52 23.30
C GLN A 140 -12.90 -4.45 22.71
N GLY A 141 -12.47 -5.38 21.85
CA GLY A 141 -13.32 -6.40 21.25
C GLY A 141 -14.30 -5.84 20.22
N MET A 142 -15.46 -6.48 20.11
CA MET A 142 -16.44 -6.19 19.06
C MET A 142 -17.36 -5.01 19.43
N ALA A 143 -17.48 -4.03 18.52
CA ALA A 143 -18.44 -2.95 18.62
C ALA A 143 -19.83 -3.36 18.11
N ILE A 144 -20.86 -2.56 18.40
CA ILE A 144 -22.19 -2.70 17.79
C ILE A 144 -22.50 -1.42 17.01
N ILE A 145 -22.81 -1.55 15.73
CA ILE A 145 -23.28 -0.43 14.89
C ILE A 145 -24.73 -0.13 15.27
N ARG A 146 -24.96 1.08 15.77
CA ARG A 146 -26.31 1.58 16.10
C ARG A 146 -26.93 2.27 14.91
N GLN A 147 -26.19 3.18 14.31
CA GLN A 147 -26.60 4.03 13.20
C GLN A 147 -25.36 4.39 12.38
N GLY A 148 -25.58 5.00 11.22
CA GLY A 148 -24.52 5.60 10.44
C GLY A 148 -25.06 6.27 9.19
N GLN A 149 -24.17 6.99 8.51
CA GLN A 149 -24.48 7.71 7.28
C GLN A 149 -23.48 7.32 6.20
N TRP A 150 -24.01 7.11 4.99
CA TRP A 150 -23.19 6.84 3.83
C TRP A 150 -22.47 8.13 3.40
N LEU A 151 -21.16 8.08 3.21
CA LEU A 151 -20.39 9.20 2.69
C LEU A 151 -19.93 8.94 1.26
N GLU A 152 -19.34 7.77 0.99
CA GLU A 152 -18.80 7.43 -0.34
C GLU A 152 -18.82 5.91 -0.51
N GLY A 153 -19.18 5.42 -1.72
CA GLY A 153 -19.12 4.00 -2.07
C GLY A 153 -18.22 3.69 -3.24
N TYR A 154 -17.57 4.71 -3.81
CA TYR A 154 -16.68 4.66 -4.95
C TYR A 154 -17.31 3.92 -6.13
N ARG A 155 -18.40 4.46 -6.67
CA ARG A 155 -19.19 3.83 -7.75
C ARG A 155 -18.32 3.32 -8.91
N ALA A 156 -17.32 4.11 -9.33
CA ALA A 156 -16.38 3.73 -10.38
C ALA A 156 -15.55 2.47 -10.06
N ILE A 157 -15.31 2.16 -8.77
CA ILE A 157 -14.67 0.92 -8.32
C ILE A 157 -15.68 -0.23 -8.32
N GLN A 158 -16.94 0.02 -7.92
CA GLN A 158 -17.99 -1.00 -7.84
C GLN A 158 -18.44 -1.51 -9.23
N GLU A 159 -18.42 -0.63 -10.24
CA GLU A 159 -18.88 -0.95 -11.61
C GLU A 159 -17.78 -1.55 -12.50
N ASP A 160 -16.52 -1.55 -12.06
CA ASP A 160 -15.37 -2.06 -12.81
C ASP A 160 -14.77 -3.28 -12.09
N LEU A 161 -14.82 -4.45 -12.75
CA LEU A 161 -14.35 -5.71 -12.18
C LEU A 161 -12.88 -5.66 -11.75
N TRP A 162 -12.02 -5.03 -12.55
CA TRP A 162 -10.59 -4.94 -12.25
C TRP A 162 -10.35 -4.03 -11.04
N LYS A 163 -10.95 -2.83 -11.04
CA LYS A 163 -10.83 -1.91 -9.90
C LYS A 163 -11.36 -2.55 -8.62
N HIS A 164 -12.50 -3.24 -8.69
CA HIS A 164 -13.07 -3.96 -7.55
C HIS A 164 -12.10 -5.03 -7.01
N ALA A 165 -11.47 -5.81 -7.90
CA ALA A 165 -10.49 -6.82 -7.53
C ALA A 165 -9.28 -6.21 -6.80
N TYR A 166 -8.69 -5.13 -7.35
CA TYR A 166 -7.56 -4.45 -6.72
C TYR A 166 -7.93 -3.78 -5.39
N ALA A 167 -9.12 -3.16 -5.30
CA ALA A 167 -9.59 -2.56 -4.06
C ALA A 167 -9.85 -3.60 -2.97
N GLY A 168 -10.42 -4.76 -3.33
CA GLY A 168 -10.57 -5.88 -2.41
C GLY A 168 -9.22 -6.42 -1.90
N TYR A 169 -8.22 -6.51 -2.79
CA TYR A 169 -6.87 -6.89 -2.41
C TYR A 169 -6.21 -5.86 -1.47
N ALA A 170 -6.36 -4.56 -1.76
CA ALA A 170 -5.88 -3.49 -0.88
C ALA A 170 -6.56 -3.52 0.49
N ALA A 171 -7.87 -3.77 0.55
CA ALA A 171 -8.59 -3.94 1.81
C ALA A 171 -8.10 -5.17 2.61
N GLU A 172 -7.76 -6.28 1.93
CA GLU A 172 -7.16 -7.46 2.56
C GLU A 172 -5.77 -7.15 3.12
N LEU A 173 -4.93 -6.39 2.40
CA LEU A 173 -3.64 -5.93 2.88
C LEU A 173 -3.78 -5.12 4.18
N VAL A 174 -4.69 -4.14 4.20
CA VAL A 174 -4.98 -3.36 5.41
C VAL A 174 -5.47 -4.26 6.54
N ASP A 175 -6.43 -5.14 6.28
CA ASP A 175 -6.97 -6.05 7.30
C ASP A 175 -5.90 -7.00 7.86
N ARG A 176 -4.90 -7.38 7.05
CA ARG A 176 -3.85 -8.28 7.48
C ARG A 176 -2.74 -7.61 8.26
N PHE A 177 -2.30 -6.42 7.83
CA PHE A 177 -1.05 -5.80 8.30
C PHE A 177 -1.25 -4.64 9.27
N VAL A 178 -2.47 -4.14 9.42
CA VAL A 178 -2.77 -3.09 10.41
C VAL A 178 -3.23 -3.73 11.70
N GLU A 179 -2.69 -3.26 12.83
CA GLU A 179 -3.06 -3.78 14.14
C GLU A 179 -4.50 -3.41 14.53
N GLU A 180 -5.19 -4.31 15.24
CA GLU A 180 -6.53 -4.04 15.77
C GLU A 180 -6.48 -3.06 16.93
N ALA A 181 -7.53 -2.25 17.06
CA ALA A 181 -7.74 -1.29 18.16
C ALA A 181 -6.59 -0.27 18.40
N THR A 182 -5.65 -0.15 17.45
CA THR A 182 -4.56 0.83 17.50
C THR A 182 -4.84 1.94 16.47
N PRO A 183 -5.13 3.18 16.91
CA PRO A 183 -5.38 4.30 16.01
C PRO A 183 -4.16 4.57 15.12
N ASN A 184 -4.39 4.59 13.82
CA ASN A 184 -3.37 5.00 12.84
C ASN A 184 -4.03 5.87 11.76
N PRO A 185 -4.20 7.18 12.02
CA PRO A 185 -4.80 8.11 11.07
C PRO A 185 -4.06 8.15 9.72
N GLY A 186 -2.73 7.94 9.72
CA GLY A 186 -1.92 7.93 8.51
C GLY A 186 -2.27 6.78 7.57
N VAL A 187 -2.48 5.58 8.09
CA VAL A 187 -2.91 4.42 7.31
C VAL A 187 -4.34 4.59 6.79
N TYR A 188 -5.24 5.12 7.63
CA TYR A 188 -6.61 5.43 7.21
C TYR A 188 -6.61 6.41 6.02
N GLU A 189 -5.87 7.51 6.17
CA GLU A 189 -5.80 8.56 5.16
C GLU A 189 -5.11 8.06 3.88
N PHE A 190 -4.06 7.26 4.00
CA PHE A 190 -3.41 6.60 2.87
C PHE A 190 -4.39 5.71 2.09
N PHE A 191 -5.15 4.84 2.79
CA PHE A 191 -6.10 3.94 2.13
C PHE A 191 -7.25 4.72 1.47
N ARG A 192 -7.75 5.78 2.13
CA ARG A 192 -8.76 6.69 1.58
C ARG A 192 -8.28 7.36 0.29
N GLN A 193 -7.10 7.97 0.31
CA GLN A 193 -6.50 8.61 -0.89
C GLN A 193 -6.24 7.59 -2.00
N TRP A 194 -5.86 6.36 -1.65
CA TRP A 194 -5.65 5.29 -2.61
C TRP A 194 -6.95 4.88 -3.32
N LEU A 195 -8.05 4.74 -2.58
CA LEU A 195 -9.38 4.47 -3.16
C LEU A 195 -9.83 5.62 -4.06
N GLU A 196 -9.60 6.87 -3.66
CA GLU A 196 -9.91 8.05 -4.46
C GLU A 196 -9.11 8.10 -5.77
N ALA A 197 -7.81 7.79 -5.72
CA ALA A 197 -6.97 7.70 -6.91
C ALA A 197 -7.45 6.60 -7.86
N LEU A 198 -7.79 5.42 -7.33
CA LEU A 198 -8.32 4.31 -8.13
C LEU A 198 -9.67 4.66 -8.77
N ALA A 199 -10.57 5.30 -8.01
CA ALA A 199 -11.86 5.77 -8.51
C ALA A 199 -11.69 6.83 -9.62
N ALA A 200 -10.70 7.72 -9.48
CA ALA A 200 -10.32 8.72 -10.48
C ALA A 200 -9.65 8.14 -11.74
N GLY A 201 -9.49 6.81 -11.84
CA GLY A 201 -9.00 6.14 -13.04
C GLY A 201 -7.49 6.03 -13.14
N LYS A 202 -6.76 6.24 -12.03
CA LYS A 202 -5.33 5.93 -11.98
C LYS A 202 -5.10 4.43 -12.18
N ASP A 203 -3.93 4.10 -12.70
CA ASP A 203 -3.55 2.73 -13.03
C ASP A 203 -3.57 1.84 -11.79
N ALA A 204 -4.53 0.92 -11.75
CA ALA A 204 -4.80 0.07 -10.60
C ALA A 204 -3.59 -0.81 -10.23
N GLU A 205 -2.87 -1.32 -11.23
CA GLU A 205 -1.71 -2.18 -11.00
C GLU A 205 -0.58 -1.40 -10.36
N ILE A 206 -0.23 -0.22 -10.91
CA ILE A 206 0.83 0.63 -10.34
C ILE A 206 0.46 1.12 -8.94
N LEU A 207 -0.79 1.53 -8.74
CA LEU A 207 -1.31 1.90 -7.44
C LEU A 207 -1.16 0.75 -6.43
N THR A 208 -1.46 -0.49 -6.84
CA THR A 208 -1.28 -1.66 -5.96
C THR A 208 0.18 -1.94 -5.66
N ARG A 209 1.12 -1.79 -6.61
CA ARG A 209 2.56 -1.96 -6.32
C ARG A 209 3.07 -0.92 -5.31
N LEU A 210 2.59 0.32 -5.41
CA LEU A 210 2.85 1.35 -4.41
C LEU A 210 2.28 0.95 -3.04
N PHE A 211 1.07 0.42 -3.01
CA PHE A 211 0.43 -0.06 -1.78
C PHE A 211 1.26 -1.15 -1.10
N GLU A 212 1.69 -2.16 -1.86
CA GLU A 212 2.50 -3.27 -1.36
C GLU A 212 3.82 -2.79 -0.76
N LEU A 213 4.47 -1.79 -1.37
CA LEU A 213 5.69 -1.18 -0.82
C LEU A 213 5.46 -0.50 0.53
N HIS A 214 4.32 0.18 0.70
CA HIS A 214 3.95 0.77 2.01
C HIS A 214 3.59 -0.31 3.03
N VAL A 215 2.93 -1.40 2.60
CA VAL A 215 2.67 -2.55 3.48
C VAL A 215 3.97 -3.21 3.94
N CYS A 216 4.98 -3.33 3.08
CA CYS A 216 6.30 -3.80 3.51
C CYS A 216 6.88 -2.90 4.62
N GLU A 217 6.66 -1.59 4.54
CA GLU A 217 7.09 -0.66 5.59
C GLU A 217 6.29 -0.84 6.88
N TRP A 218 4.97 -0.99 6.82
CA TRP A 218 4.13 -1.28 7.99
C TRP A 218 4.49 -2.61 8.66
N ALA A 219 4.89 -3.60 7.85
CA ALA A 219 5.35 -4.91 8.31
C ALA A 219 6.82 -4.92 8.78
N GLY A 220 7.53 -3.80 8.73
CA GLY A 220 8.93 -3.69 9.17
C GLY A 220 9.95 -4.34 8.23
N VAL A 221 9.58 -4.63 6.99
CA VAL A 221 10.38 -5.37 6.00
C VAL A 221 10.60 -4.55 4.73
N ARG A 222 10.70 -3.22 4.86
CA ARG A 222 10.88 -2.29 3.74
C ARG A 222 12.09 -2.68 2.87
N PRO A 223 11.91 -2.88 1.54
CA PRO A 223 13.03 -3.18 0.66
C PRO A 223 14.03 -2.02 0.57
N LEU A 224 15.32 -2.31 0.70
CA LEU A 224 16.41 -1.38 0.43
C LEU A 224 16.67 -1.40 -1.07
N LEU A 225 16.48 -0.27 -1.76
CA LEU A 225 16.53 -0.26 -3.23
C LEU A 225 17.66 0.59 -3.83
N ASP A 226 18.29 1.43 -3.00
CA ASP A 226 19.41 2.31 -3.35
C ASP A 226 20.78 1.72 -2.95
N ARG A 227 20.77 0.65 -2.15
CA ARG A 227 21.97 0.01 -1.59
C ARG A 227 21.95 -1.49 -1.77
N CYS A 228 23.14 -2.06 -1.82
CA CYS A 228 23.35 -3.49 -1.92
C CYS A 228 22.90 -4.19 -0.63
N ALA A 229 22.04 -5.20 -0.74
CA ALA A 229 21.58 -6.02 0.38
C ALA A 229 22.70 -6.81 1.09
N GLY A 230 23.82 -7.05 0.40
CA GLY A 230 24.96 -7.78 0.96
C GLY A 230 25.95 -6.93 1.73
N CYS A 231 26.30 -5.75 1.21
CA CYS A 231 27.40 -4.94 1.74
C CYS A 231 27.07 -3.45 1.96
N GLY A 232 25.84 -3.00 1.65
CA GLY A 232 25.40 -1.62 1.86
C GLY A 232 25.95 -0.58 0.88
N ALA A 233 26.81 -0.98 -0.07
CA ALA A 233 27.32 -0.10 -1.11
C ALA A 233 26.18 0.44 -2.00
N ALA A 234 26.30 1.67 -2.50
CA ALA A 234 25.31 2.25 -3.41
C ALA A 234 25.17 1.41 -4.69
N VAL A 235 23.94 1.22 -5.16
CA VAL A 235 23.63 0.46 -6.39
C VAL A 235 22.92 1.37 -7.38
N GLY A 236 23.59 1.66 -8.51
CA GLY A 236 23.00 2.42 -9.62
C GLY A 236 22.01 1.57 -10.41
N TYR A 237 22.52 0.51 -11.06
CA TYR A 237 21.74 -0.50 -11.77
C TYR A 237 21.78 -1.83 -11.02
N ALA A 238 20.63 -2.49 -10.91
CA ALA A 238 20.51 -3.81 -10.29
C ALA A 238 20.31 -4.87 -11.38
N ARG A 239 21.04 -5.98 -11.28
CA ARG A 239 20.85 -7.17 -12.14
C ARG A 239 20.25 -8.35 -11.39
N MET A 240 20.48 -8.41 -10.08
CA MET A 240 19.97 -9.43 -9.19
C MET A 240 19.34 -8.77 -7.97
N PHE A 241 18.28 -9.39 -7.46
CA PHE A 241 17.60 -9.01 -6.23
C PHE A 241 17.74 -10.16 -5.21
N ASP A 242 18.35 -9.87 -4.06
CA ASP A 242 18.42 -10.80 -2.92
C ASP A 242 17.09 -10.73 -2.16
N LEU A 243 16.24 -11.74 -2.38
CA LEU A 243 14.91 -11.79 -1.79
C LEU A 243 14.99 -11.80 -0.25
N SER A 244 15.91 -12.56 0.32
CA SER A 244 16.09 -12.68 1.77
C SER A 244 16.82 -11.46 2.35
N GLY A 245 17.79 -10.92 1.62
CA GLY A 245 18.52 -9.71 2.01
C GLY A 245 17.75 -8.41 1.83
N GLY A 246 16.60 -8.44 1.15
CA GLY A 246 15.70 -7.29 1.10
C GLY A 246 16.02 -6.25 0.02
N GLY A 247 16.85 -6.56 -0.99
CA GLY A 247 17.34 -5.53 -1.90
C GLY A 247 18.21 -6.01 -3.06
N PRO A 248 18.67 -5.09 -3.94
CA PRO A 248 19.52 -5.44 -5.06
C PRO A 248 20.93 -5.84 -4.62
N LEU A 249 21.66 -6.53 -5.48
CA LEU A 249 23.06 -6.88 -5.26
C LEU A 249 23.98 -6.07 -6.18
N CYS A 250 25.09 -5.56 -5.62
CA CYS A 250 26.20 -5.00 -6.40
C CYS A 250 27.05 -6.12 -7.01
N ASP A 251 27.85 -5.82 -8.04
CA ASP A 251 28.65 -6.80 -8.77
C ASP A 251 29.54 -7.66 -7.85
N ARG A 252 30.13 -7.06 -6.81
CA ARG A 252 30.96 -7.79 -5.82
C ARG A 252 30.20 -8.84 -5.01
N CYS A 253 28.90 -8.64 -4.81
CA CYS A 253 28.06 -9.54 -4.00
C CYS A 253 27.32 -10.57 -4.84
N LEU A 254 27.37 -10.49 -6.18
CA LEU A 254 26.67 -11.42 -7.07
C LEU A 254 27.16 -12.87 -6.89
N ASP A 255 28.47 -13.07 -6.71
CA ASP A 255 29.05 -14.41 -6.54
C ASP A 255 28.92 -14.94 -5.11
N LEU A 256 28.58 -14.06 -4.16
CA LEU A 256 28.56 -14.38 -2.72
C LEU A 256 27.16 -14.66 -2.20
N ARG A 257 26.13 -14.24 -2.93
CA ARG A 257 24.73 -14.32 -2.50
C ARG A 257 23.85 -14.83 -3.62
N ARG A 258 22.78 -15.52 -3.21
CA ARG A 258 21.72 -15.90 -4.13
C ARG A 258 20.82 -14.68 -4.35
N GLY A 259 20.47 -14.46 -5.60
CA GLY A 259 19.45 -13.49 -5.99
C GLY A 259 18.63 -14.03 -7.14
N ILE A 260 17.53 -13.35 -7.43
CA ILE A 260 16.75 -13.57 -8.64
C ILE A 260 17.08 -12.48 -9.66
N PRO A 261 17.17 -12.82 -10.96
CA PRO A 261 17.34 -11.82 -12.00
C PRO A 261 16.23 -10.76 -11.93
N ILE A 262 16.62 -9.49 -12.07
CA ILE A 262 15.69 -8.37 -12.10
C ILE A 262 16.12 -7.39 -13.19
N ARG A 263 15.15 -6.80 -13.89
CA ARG A 263 15.43 -5.72 -14.84
C ARG A 263 15.80 -4.44 -14.08
N PRO A 264 16.79 -3.66 -14.55
CA PRO A 264 17.15 -2.38 -13.93
C PRO A 264 15.95 -1.42 -13.80
N GLN A 265 15.04 -1.43 -14.79
CA GLN A 265 13.82 -0.63 -14.81
C GLN A 265 12.87 -1.00 -13.66
N THR A 266 12.75 -2.28 -13.31
CA THR A 266 11.89 -2.74 -12.22
C THR A 266 12.37 -2.17 -10.89
N CYS A 267 13.67 -2.27 -10.60
CA CYS A 267 14.25 -1.67 -9.40
C CYS A 267 14.07 -0.14 -9.38
N ALA A 268 14.29 0.53 -10.52
CA ALA A 268 14.09 1.98 -10.65
C ALA A 268 12.63 2.40 -10.38
N VAL A 269 11.65 1.66 -10.91
CA VAL A 269 10.23 1.92 -10.66
C VAL A 269 9.89 1.70 -9.18
N MET A 270 10.37 0.62 -8.56
CA MET A 270 10.14 0.41 -7.12
C MET A 270 10.71 1.57 -6.28
N ARG A 271 11.90 2.08 -6.61
CA ARG A 271 12.49 3.26 -5.93
C ARG A 271 11.59 4.48 -6.07
N ALA A 272 11.12 4.75 -7.29
CA ALA A 272 10.23 5.88 -7.56
C ALA A 272 8.93 5.74 -6.74
N LEU A 273 8.29 4.57 -6.76
CA LEU A 273 7.05 4.31 -6.01
C LEU A 273 7.22 4.41 -4.49
N GLN A 274 8.37 4.02 -3.93
CA GLN A 274 8.66 4.19 -2.49
C GLN A 274 8.82 5.67 -2.08
N SER A 275 9.09 6.57 -3.02
CA SER A 275 9.39 7.99 -2.73
C SER A 275 8.23 8.95 -3.00
N VAL A 276 7.20 8.49 -3.71
CA VAL A 276 6.08 9.33 -4.17
C VAL A 276 4.83 9.04 -3.34
N PRO A 277 4.23 10.04 -2.66
CA PRO A 277 2.94 9.85 -2.01
C PRO A 277 1.83 9.69 -3.04
N VAL A 278 0.76 8.95 -2.66
CA VAL A 278 -0.36 8.58 -3.56
C VAL A 278 -0.93 9.78 -4.30
N ASN A 279 -1.17 10.90 -3.60
CA ASN A 279 -1.73 12.12 -4.18
C ASN A 279 -0.83 12.84 -5.20
N ARG A 280 0.47 12.53 -5.23
CA ARG A 280 1.44 13.05 -6.22
C ARG A 280 1.77 12.04 -7.30
N LEU A 281 1.08 10.90 -7.34
CA LEU A 281 1.28 9.90 -8.37
C LEU A 281 0.76 10.41 -9.72
N GLY A 282 1.69 10.89 -10.54
CA GLY A 282 1.46 11.22 -11.94
C GLY A 282 1.15 9.98 -12.78
N ASP A 283 1.11 10.15 -14.10
CA ASP A 283 0.89 9.02 -15.00
C ASP A 283 2.20 8.27 -15.20
N ILE A 284 2.35 7.14 -14.49
CA ILE A 284 3.52 6.28 -14.61
C ILE A 284 3.29 5.28 -15.73
N ARG A 285 4.09 5.40 -16.80
CA ARG A 285 4.07 4.46 -17.92
C ARG A 285 5.13 3.39 -17.69
N VAL A 286 4.66 2.17 -17.41
CA VAL A 286 5.51 0.98 -17.24
C VAL A 286 5.17 -0.02 -18.33
N GLY A 287 6.19 -0.61 -18.97
CA GLY A 287 6.00 -1.65 -19.97
C GLY A 287 5.42 -2.96 -19.38
N PRO A 288 4.78 -3.82 -20.19
CA PRO A 288 4.08 -5.01 -19.71
C PRO A 288 5.00 -6.01 -19.01
N ASP A 289 6.24 -6.15 -19.46
CA ASP A 289 7.22 -7.03 -18.80
C ASP A 289 7.62 -6.54 -17.41
N THR A 290 7.92 -5.24 -17.28
CA THR A 290 8.26 -4.64 -16.00
C THR A 290 7.08 -4.69 -15.04
N ARG A 291 5.84 -4.55 -15.53
CA ARG A 291 4.62 -4.73 -14.72
C ARG A 291 4.50 -6.14 -14.15
N ARG A 292 4.69 -7.16 -14.99
CA ARG A 292 4.70 -8.57 -14.56
C ARG A 292 5.79 -8.83 -13.52
N GLU A 293 7.03 -8.42 -13.83
CA GLU A 293 8.16 -8.61 -12.91
C GLU A 293 7.95 -7.89 -11.57
N LEU A 294 7.38 -6.67 -11.57
CA LEU A 294 7.00 -5.96 -10.34
C LEU A 294 5.96 -6.74 -9.52
N ALA A 295 4.91 -7.25 -10.16
CA ALA A 295 3.84 -7.98 -9.50
C ALA A 295 4.32 -9.30 -8.87
N ASP A 296 5.18 -10.02 -9.59
CA ASP A 296 5.74 -11.29 -9.14
C ASP A 296 6.75 -11.06 -8.02
N LEU A 297 7.68 -10.12 -8.20
CA LEU A 297 8.71 -9.78 -7.23
C LEU A 297 8.12 -9.26 -5.91
N LEU A 298 7.27 -8.22 -5.94
CA LEU A 298 6.73 -7.63 -4.72
C LEU A 298 5.84 -8.59 -3.94
N GLY A 299 5.04 -9.38 -4.65
CA GLY A 299 4.22 -10.36 -3.98
C GLY A 299 5.04 -11.54 -3.44
N ALA A 300 6.07 -12.01 -4.15
CA ALA A 300 7.00 -13.02 -3.62
C ALA A 300 7.78 -12.48 -2.41
N TYR A 301 8.17 -11.21 -2.45
CA TYR A 301 8.82 -10.51 -1.35
C TYR A 301 7.94 -10.45 -0.11
N LEU A 302 6.70 -9.97 -0.26
CA LEU A 302 5.74 -9.91 0.83
C LEU A 302 5.50 -11.30 1.43
N GLU A 303 5.26 -12.32 0.60
CA GLU A 303 5.05 -13.69 1.09
C GLU A 303 6.30 -14.22 1.81
N HIS A 304 7.50 -13.99 1.28
CA HIS A 304 8.76 -14.45 1.88
C HIS A 304 8.99 -13.87 3.28
N HIS A 305 8.79 -12.57 3.44
CA HIS A 305 9.11 -11.85 4.68
C HIS A 305 7.98 -11.89 5.72
N THR A 306 6.73 -12.07 5.29
CA THR A 306 5.57 -12.01 6.19
C THR A 306 4.83 -13.33 6.36
N GLY A 307 5.11 -14.31 5.48
CA GLY A 307 4.35 -15.57 5.39
C GLY A 307 2.89 -15.39 4.94
N ALA A 308 2.47 -14.18 4.59
CA ALA A 308 1.08 -13.89 4.26
C ALA A 308 0.75 -14.34 2.83
N ARG A 309 -0.16 -15.30 2.72
CA ARG A 309 -0.80 -15.68 1.45
C ARG A 309 -2.12 -14.95 1.32
N LEU A 310 -2.17 -14.01 0.38
CA LEU A 310 -3.29 -13.08 0.20
C LEU A 310 -4.19 -13.57 -0.95
N ARG A 311 -5.49 -13.69 -0.65
CA ARG A 311 -6.48 -14.25 -1.58
C ARG A 311 -6.75 -13.31 -2.74
N GLY A 312 -6.76 -11.99 -2.50
CA GLY A 312 -6.95 -10.97 -3.51
C GLY A 312 -5.87 -11.01 -4.58
N ARG A 313 -4.61 -11.27 -4.21
CA ARG A 313 -3.51 -11.46 -5.17
C ARG A 313 -3.76 -12.67 -6.08
N GLU A 314 -4.12 -13.81 -5.50
CA GLU A 314 -4.43 -15.03 -6.26
C GLU A 314 -5.65 -14.82 -7.17
N TYR A 315 -6.67 -14.12 -6.68
CA TYR A 315 -7.86 -13.77 -7.45
C TYR A 315 -7.50 -12.91 -8.67
N ILE A 316 -6.69 -11.87 -8.50
CA ILE A 316 -6.23 -11.01 -9.62
C ILE A 316 -5.40 -11.84 -10.62
N ARG A 317 -4.53 -12.74 -10.15
CA ARG A 317 -3.74 -13.61 -11.03
C ARG A 317 -4.65 -14.49 -11.89
N ARG A 318 -5.61 -15.18 -11.26
CA ARG A 318 -6.59 -16.01 -11.97
C ARG A 318 -7.46 -15.20 -12.92
N LEU A 319 -7.88 -13.99 -12.51
CA LEU A 319 -8.66 -13.11 -13.37
C LEU A 319 -7.89 -12.77 -14.65
N ARG A 320 -6.57 -12.58 -14.60
CA ARG A 320 -5.73 -12.39 -15.78
C ARG A 320 -5.62 -13.65 -16.65
N GLU A 321 -5.58 -14.83 -16.03
CA GLU A 321 -5.56 -16.11 -16.75
C GLU A 321 -6.89 -16.39 -17.48
N TYR A 322 -8.03 -16.11 -16.83
CA TYR A 322 -9.36 -16.29 -17.43
C TYR A 322 -9.77 -15.18 -18.39
N ALA A 323 -9.18 -13.99 -18.28
CA ALA A 323 -9.30 -12.93 -19.27
C ALA A 323 -8.51 -13.31 -20.55
N TRP A 324 -8.94 -14.40 -21.18
CA TRP A 324 -8.45 -14.94 -22.44
C TRP A 324 -8.63 -13.91 -23.57
N PRO A 325 -7.57 -13.46 -24.25
CA PRO A 325 -7.66 -12.67 -25.47
C PRO A 325 -7.70 -13.64 -26.67
N GLY A 326 -8.83 -14.34 -26.85
CA GLY A 326 -9.08 -15.11 -28.06
C GLY A 326 -9.58 -14.18 -29.18
N PRO A 327 -9.27 -14.45 -30.46
CA PRO A 327 -9.79 -13.63 -31.53
C PRO A 327 -11.31 -13.77 -31.58
N LEU A 328 -12.02 -12.65 -31.41
CA LEU A 328 -13.31 -12.45 -32.08
C LEU A 328 -13.00 -11.87 -33.46
N ASP A 329 -12.22 -12.59 -34.25
CA ASP A 329 -12.09 -12.29 -35.67
C ASP A 329 -13.43 -12.66 -36.27
N GLY A 330 -14.18 -11.63 -36.65
CA GLY A 330 -15.36 -11.77 -37.47
C GLY A 330 -15.00 -12.47 -38.76
N ALA A 331 -15.18 -13.80 -38.79
CA ALA A 331 -15.64 -14.47 -39.98
C ALA A 331 -17.11 -14.04 -40.20
N GLY A 332 -17.28 -12.81 -40.69
CA GLY A 332 -18.36 -12.49 -41.62
C GLY A 332 -18.07 -13.27 -42.90
N GLY A 333 -18.29 -14.58 -42.85
CA GLY A 333 -18.41 -15.42 -44.02
C GLY A 333 -19.83 -15.29 -44.51
N ASP A 334 -19.96 -14.78 -45.72
CA ASP A 334 -21.19 -14.72 -46.50
C ASP A 334 -22.00 -16.01 -46.37
N LEU A 335 -23.27 -15.88 -46.02
CA LEU A 335 -24.31 -16.80 -46.47
C LEU A 335 -25.50 -15.98 -46.94
N VAL A 336 -25.61 -15.95 -48.27
CA VAL A 336 -26.85 -15.79 -49.06
C VAL A 336 -27.90 -16.78 -48.58
#